data_AF-A0A520K4K2-F1
#
_entry.id   AF-A0A520K4K2-F1
#
_cell.length_a   1.000
_cell.length_b   1.000
_cell.length_c   1.000
_cell.angle_alpha   90.00
_cell.angle_beta   90.00
_cell.angle_gamma   90.00
#
_symmetry.space_group_name_H-M   'P 1'
#
loop_
_entity.id
_entity.type
_entity.pdbx_description
1 polymer ?
#
loop_
_entity_poly.entity_id
_entity_poly.type
_entity_poly.pdbx_seq_one_letter_code
_entity_poly.pdbx_strand_id
1 'polypeptide(L)' 'MTTNLLKFALRILLSIFTFIGVTFFVAWLLEEIIYFSLFVGIPVGIVSSIIVFVILTRYQVQRSTTH' A
#
# COMPACT_ATOMS: atom_id res chain seq x y z
N MET A 1 -25.66 0.75 0.45
CA MET A 1 -24.81 0.38 1.60
C MET A 1 -23.71 -0.62 1.20
N THR A 2 -24.03 -1.66 0.43
CA THR A 2 -23.10 -2.69 -0.07
C THR A 2 -21.96 -2.17 -0.95
N THR A 3 -22.21 -1.17 -1.80
CA THR A 3 -21.19 -0.59 -2.71
C THR A 3 -20.05 0.13 -1.98
N ASN A 4 -20.32 0.75 -0.83
CA ASN A 4 -19.31 1.43 -0.02
C ASN A 4 -18.41 0.41 0.70
N LEU A 5 -19.00 -0.67 1.21
CA LEU A 5 -18.25 -1.79 1.81
C LEU A 5 -17.36 -2.49 0.78
N LEU A 6 -17.85 -2.70 -0.44
CA LEU A 6 -17.08 -3.34 -1.50
C LEU A 6 -15.89 -2.46 -1.94
N LYS A 7 -16.08 -1.15 -2.09
CA LYS A 7 -14.99 -0.20 -2.35
C LYS A 7 -13.96 -0.16 -1.21
N PHE A 8 -14.42 -0.22 0.03
CA PHE A 8 -13.55 -0.24 1.20
C PHE A 8 -12.72 -1.54 1.27
N ALA A 9 -13.36 -2.68 1.05
CA ALA A 9 -12.70 -3.98 0.99
C ALA A 9 -11.66 -4.05 -0.14
N LEU A 10 -11.98 -3.55 -1.33
CA LEU A 10 -11.02 -3.49 -2.44
C LEU A 10 -9.80 -2.61 -2.11
N ARG A 11 -10.01 -1.50 -1.41
CA ARG A 11 -8.93 -0.59 -1.03
C ARG A 11 -8.00 -1.19 0.02
N ILE A 12 -8.55 -1.94 0.97
CA ILE A 12 -7.78 -2.72 1.94
C ILE A 12 -7.00 -3.82 1.24
N LEU A 13 -7.67 -4.60 0.37
CA LEU A 13 -7.05 -5.70 -0.37
C LEU A 13 -5.87 -5.20 -1.21
N LEU A 14 -6.05 -4.08 -1.92
CA LEU A 14 -4.99 -3.47 -2.70
C LEU A 14 -3.82 -3.02 -1.82
N SER A 15 -4.10 -2.41 -0.66
CA SER A 15 -3.05 -1.96 0.27
C SER A 15 -2.24 -3.12 0.86
N ILE A 16 -2.91 -4.22 1.21
CA ILE A 16 -2.27 -5.45 1.69
C ILE A 16 -1.41 -6.05 0.57
N PHE A 17 -1.94 -6.11 -0.65
CA PHE A 17 -1.21 -6.65 -1.79
C PHE A 17 0.05 -5.82 -2.10
N THR A 18 -0.06 -4.49 -2.06
CA THR A 18 1.10 -3.61 -2.20
C THR A 18 2.12 -3.81 -1.08
N PHE A 19 1.66 -3.94 0.17
CA PHE A 19 2.56 -4.19 1.30
C PHE A 19 3.34 -5.51 1.13
N ILE A 20 2.65 -6.60 0.81
CA ILE A 20 3.27 -7.92 0.60
C ILE A 20 4.22 -7.85 -0.61
N GLY A 21 3.76 -7.28 -1.73
CA GLY A 21 4.54 -7.20 -2.96
C GLY A 21 5.82 -6.38 -2.78
N VAL A 22 5.75 -5.21 -2.13
CA VAL A 22 6.92 -4.38 -1.85
C VAL A 22 7.87 -5.08 -0.87
N THR A 23 7.33 -5.70 0.20
CA THR A 23 8.15 -6.41 1.18
C THR A 23 8.88 -7.58 0.53
N PHE A 24 8.21 -8.38 -0.30
CA PHE A 24 8.84 -9.47 -1.05
C PHE A 24 9.86 -8.97 -2.09
N PHE A 25 9.55 -7.88 -2.78
CA PHE A 25 10.46 -7.30 -3.76
C PHE A 25 11.74 -6.77 -3.13
N VAL A 26 11.64 -6.08 -1.99
CA VAL A 26 12.81 -5.67 -1.20
C VAL A 26 13.52 -6.89 -0.62
N ALA A 27 12.75 -7.89 -0.15
CA ALA A 27 13.30 -9.14 0.37
C ALA A 27 14.22 -9.83 -0.65
N TRP A 28 13.76 -9.88 -1.89
CA TRP A 28 14.45 -10.45 -3.05
C TRP A 28 15.66 -9.62 -3.48
N LEU A 29 15.55 -8.29 -3.52
CA LEU A 29 16.68 -7.40 -3.85
C LEU A 29 17.84 -7.47 -2.83
N LEU A 30 17.54 -7.79 -1.58
CA LEU A 30 18.52 -7.92 -0.49
C LEU A 30 18.71 -9.39 -0.06
N GLU A 31 18.44 -10.35 -0.95
CA GLU A 31 18.52 -11.79 -0.65
C GLU A 31 19.90 -12.21 -0.09
N GLU A 32 20.98 -11.56 -0.52
CA GLU A 32 22.35 -11.80 -0.03
C GLU A 32 22.60 -11.26 1.40
N ILE A 33 21.69 -10.44 1.95
CA ILE A 33 21.75 -9.82 3.28
C ILE A 33 20.42 -10.00 4.02
N ILE A 34 20.04 -11.26 4.27
CA ILE A 34 18.71 -11.70 4.75
C ILE A 34 18.19 -10.92 5.99
N TYR A 35 19.05 -10.64 6.98
CA TYR A 35 18.65 -9.90 8.19
C TYR A 35 18.43 -8.40 7.95
N PHE A 36 19.12 -7.80 6.97
CA PHE A 36 18.95 -6.39 6.61
C PHE A 36 17.73 -6.20 5.70
N SER A 37 17.44 -7.22 4.90
CA SER A 37 16.36 -7.28 3.93
C SER A 37 14.97 -7.08 4.53
N LEU A 38 14.63 -7.84 5.59
CA LEU A 38 13.36 -7.71 6.31
C LEU A 38 13.29 -6.39 7.12
N PHE A 39 14.41 -5.96 7.68
CA PHE A 39 14.49 -4.73 8.47
C PHE A 39 14.26 -3.48 7.62
N VAL A 40 14.68 -3.48 6.36
CA VAL A 40 14.44 -2.39 5.40
C VAL A 40 13.11 -2.56 4.67
N GLY A 41 12.73 -3.80 4.34
CA GLY A 41 11.51 -4.11 3.61
C GLY A 41 10.24 -3.72 4.35
N ILE A 42 10.15 -3.96 5.67
CA ILE A 42 8.96 -3.65 6.46
C ILE A 42 8.71 -2.13 6.55
N PRO A 43 9.68 -1.27 6.93
CA PRO A 43 9.50 0.19 6.93
C PRO A 43 9.17 0.74 5.54
N VAL A 44 9.85 0.28 4.49
CA VAL A 44 9.60 0.72 3.11
C VAL A 44 8.18 0.33 2.66
N GLY A 45 7.74 -0.89 2.99
CA GLY A 45 6.38 -1.35 2.72
C GLY A 45 5.32 -0.50 3.44
N ILE A 46 5.54 -0.16 4.70
CA ILE A 46 4.64 0.72 5.49
C ILE A 46 4.55 2.11 4.86
N VAL A 47 5.69 2.74 4.55
CA VAL A 47 5.74 4.08 3.94
C VAL A 47 5.01 4.09 2.59
N SER A 48 5.26 3.08 1.75
CA SER A 48 4.59 2.94 0.45
C SER A 48 3.06 2.82 0.60
N SER A 49 2.59 2.00 1.54
CA SER A 49 1.17 1.83 1.82
C SER A 49 0.51 3.14 2.26
N ILE A 50 1.16 3.91 3.14
CA ILE A 50 0.69 5.22 3.60
C ILE A 50 0.61 6.20 2.43
N ILE A 51 1.63 6.25 1.58
CA ILE A 51 1.66 7.14 0.40
C ILE A 51 0.48 6.83 -0.53
N VAL A 52 0.28 5.56 -0.87
CA VAL A 52 -0.85 5.13 -1.73
C VAL A 52 -2.19 5.49 -1.10
N PHE A 53 -2.34 5.27 0.21
CA PHE A 53 -3.57 5.62 0.93
C PHE A 53 -3.86 7.12 0.89
N VAL A 54 -2.84 7.96 1.11
CA VAL A 54 -2.94 9.43 1.07
C VAL A 54 -3.29 9.90 -0.33
N ILE A 55 -2.59 9.41 -1.35
CA ILE A 55 -2.85 9.75 -2.77
C ILE A 55 -4.31 9.43 -3.10
N LEU A 56 -4.76 8.19 -2.86
CA LEU A 56 -6.14 7.79 -3.14
C LEU A 56 -7.16 8.65 -2.39
N THR A 57 -6.87 9.06 -1.15
CA THR A 57 -7.77 9.92 -0.37
C THR A 57 -7.84 11.32 -0.97
N ARG A 58 -6.70 11.90 -1.37
CA ARG A 58 -6.65 13.21 -2.00
C ARG A 58 -7.36 13.21 -3.36
N TYR A 59 -7.15 12.19 -4.19
CA TYR A 59 -7.85 12.05 -5.47
C TYR A 59 -9.36 11.88 -5.31
N GLN A 60 -9.82 11.16 -4.28
CA GLN A 60 -11.26 11.02 -3.99
C GLN A 60 -11.89 12.34 -3.54
N VAL A 61 -11.19 13.12 -2.70
CA VAL A 61 -11.66 14.45 -2.25
C VAL A 61 -11.76 15.43 -3.42
N GLN A 62 -10.79 15.41 -4.33
CA GLN A 62 -10.75 16.33 -5.47
C GLN A 62 -11.85 16.03 -6.50
N ARG A 63 -12.21 14.75 -6.68
CA ARG A 63 -13.34 14.36 -7.52
C ARG A 63 -14.72 14.77 -6.96
N SER A 64 -14.82 15.10 -5.68
CA SER A 64 -16.07 15.49 -5.02
C SER A 64 -16.35 17.00 -5.08
N THR A 65 -15.38 17.81 -5.52
CA THR A 65 -15.46 19.29 -5.59
C THR A 65 -15.60 19.82 -7.02
N THR A 66 -15.53 18.95 -8.04
CA THR A 66 -15.69 19.31 -9.46
C THR A 66 -17.06 18.94 -10.01
N HIS A 67 -18.11 19.03 -9.18
CA HIS A 67 -19.48 18.72 -9.60
C HIS A 67 -20.46 19.82 -9.20
#